data_AF-A0A7J5GR25-F1
#
_entry.id   AF-A0A7J5GR25-F1
#
_cell.length_a   1.000
_cell.length_b   1.000
_cell.length_c   1.000
_cell.angle_alpha   90.00
_cell.angle_beta   90.00
_cell.angle_gamma   90.00
#
_symmetry.space_group_name_H-M   'P 1'
#
loop_
_entity.id
_entity.type
_entity.pdbx_description
1 polymer ?
#
loop_
_entity_poly.entity_id
_entity_poly.type
_entity_poly.pdbx_seq_one_letter_code
_entity_poly.pdbx_strand_id
1 'polypeptide(L)'
;NKKIHAKILIDGTEFGDIAKMCGVKYDVGMESRHDTKEDIAPEEKNNIVQDITYVAILKDYGKDVTIPCPEGYNKDEFACACASHVCIMPKEPDRVWSKDMMITYGKLPNNKYMINWPIEGNDYYVNLIEMTREEREEALKYAKHYTMCFVYFLQHELGFNTLGLADDEYPTADKLPFIPYHRESRRIHGLVRFDLNHACEPFRQSQPLYRTCIAVGNYPVDHHHTRYHGYEELPNLYFHPIPSYGLPLGTLIPKDVEGLIVAEKSISVSNIINGTTRLQPMVMQIGQAAGALAALAVKEGKNIREVSVREVQNAILDGKGYLLPYLDVELDHPMFKSLQRIGSTGILKGIGKSVDWSNQMWFRADTLLLANELKGLGDVYPFVNKQVFEGNNTISIQKATELVGEIAEKEGIEMKEGRVEEIWDKFDLKDFDMNRNILRSEMAILIDQILDPFNNKKVDIIGQYIQ
;
A
#
# COMPACT_ATOMS: atom_id res chain seq x y z
N ASN A 1 -26.58 -14.00 23.22
CA ASN A 1 -25.31 -14.23 22.52
C ASN A 1 -25.42 -15.41 21.56
N LYS A 2 -25.34 -15.16 20.26
CA LYS A 2 -25.19 -16.23 19.25
C LYS A 2 -23.70 -16.60 19.19
N LYS A 3 -23.37 -17.90 19.30
CA LYS A 3 -22.01 -18.39 19.02
C LYS A 3 -21.93 -18.69 17.52
N ILE A 4 -20.90 -18.18 16.85
CA ILE A 4 -20.62 -18.44 15.43
C ILE A 4 -19.33 -19.23 15.36
N HIS A 5 -19.33 -20.33 14.60
CA HIS A 5 -18.15 -21.13 14.32
C HIS A 5 -17.73 -20.88 12.87
N ALA A 6 -16.49 -20.48 12.64
CA ALA A 6 -15.92 -20.27 11.32
C ALA A 6 -14.67 -21.14 11.16
N LYS A 7 -14.43 -21.63 9.95
CA LYS A 7 -13.17 -22.35 9.62
C LYS A 7 -11.98 -21.40 9.59
N ILE A 8 -12.22 -20.17 9.13
CA ILE A 8 -11.24 -19.10 9.00
C ILE A 8 -11.87 -17.82 9.51
N LEU A 9 -11.09 -17.04 10.25
CA LEU A 9 -11.43 -15.71 10.74
C LEU A 9 -10.53 -14.68 10.05
N ILE A 10 -11.13 -13.59 9.59
CA ILE A 10 -10.39 -12.40 9.14
C ILE A 10 -10.58 -11.33 10.21
N ASP A 11 -9.49 -10.90 10.83
CA ASP A 11 -9.48 -9.71 11.67
C ASP A 11 -9.29 -8.47 10.80
N GLY A 12 -10.37 -7.72 10.60
CA GLY A 12 -10.38 -6.40 9.99
C GLY A 12 -10.71 -5.29 11.00
N THR A 13 -10.46 -5.52 12.29
CA THR A 13 -10.63 -4.48 13.30
C THR A 13 -9.52 -3.45 13.20
N GLU A 14 -9.87 -2.20 13.49
CA GLU A 14 -8.98 -1.04 13.38
C GLU A 14 -7.66 -1.18 14.17
N PHE A 15 -7.72 -1.84 15.33
CA PHE A 15 -6.58 -1.99 16.25
C PHE A 15 -6.00 -3.42 16.32
N GLY A 16 -6.48 -4.34 15.47
CA GLY A 16 -6.10 -5.75 15.55
C GLY A 16 -6.48 -6.38 16.89
N ASP A 17 -7.62 -5.97 17.45
CA ASP A 17 -8.05 -6.39 18.79
C ASP A 17 -8.36 -7.89 18.81
N ILE A 18 -8.88 -8.46 17.71
CA ILE A 18 -9.14 -9.90 17.61
C ILE A 18 -7.81 -10.66 17.52
N ALA A 19 -6.84 -10.18 16.76
CA ALA A 19 -5.50 -10.76 16.69
C ALA A 19 -4.84 -10.81 18.08
N LYS A 20 -4.92 -9.71 18.84
CA LYS A 20 -4.48 -9.68 20.25
C LYS A 20 -5.21 -10.72 21.10
N MET A 21 -6.55 -10.79 21.00
CA MET A 21 -7.35 -11.75 21.76
C MET A 21 -7.01 -13.22 21.40
N CYS A 22 -6.61 -13.48 20.16
CA CYS A 22 -6.13 -14.79 19.70
C CYS A 22 -4.68 -15.11 20.11
N GLY A 23 -3.99 -14.20 20.80
CA GLY A 23 -2.61 -14.41 21.26
C GLY A 23 -1.54 -14.18 20.19
N VAL A 24 -1.87 -13.48 19.10
CA VAL A 24 -0.88 -13.08 18.08
C VAL A 24 0.09 -12.08 18.71
N LYS A 25 1.39 -12.27 18.50
CA LYS A 25 2.42 -11.29 18.90
C LYS A 25 2.39 -10.08 17.96
N TYR A 26 2.69 -8.91 18.49
CA TYR A 26 2.68 -7.66 17.74
C TYR A 26 3.62 -6.62 18.36
N ASP A 27 3.92 -5.59 17.57
CA ASP A 27 4.64 -4.40 18.02
C ASP A 27 3.73 -3.15 17.98
N VAL A 28 4.11 -2.14 18.76
CA VAL A 28 3.44 -0.83 18.86
C VAL A 28 4.52 0.24 18.92
N GLY A 29 4.29 1.40 18.27
CA GLY A 29 5.25 2.49 18.20
C GLY A 29 6.38 2.22 17.22
N MET A 30 7.56 2.78 17.41
CA MET A 30 8.66 2.62 16.45
C MET A 30 9.63 1.52 16.88
N GLU A 31 9.99 0.63 15.95
CA GLU A 31 11.13 -0.28 16.14
C GLU A 31 12.46 0.47 16.02
N SER A 32 13.53 -0.08 16.60
CA SER A 32 14.87 0.48 16.43
C SER A 32 15.48 0.10 15.07
N ARG A 33 16.49 0.86 14.62
CA ARG A 33 17.30 0.49 13.45
C ARG A 33 18.00 -0.86 13.59
N HIS A 34 18.23 -1.32 14.81
CA HIS A 34 18.82 -2.65 15.07
C HIS A 34 17.81 -3.78 14.87
N ASP A 35 16.53 -3.51 15.09
CA ASP A 35 15.44 -4.47 14.92
C ASP A 35 15.11 -4.67 13.43
N THR A 36 14.96 -3.58 12.67
CA THR A 36 14.48 -3.62 11.27
C THR A 36 15.56 -3.42 10.23
N LYS A 37 16.74 -2.91 10.61
CA LYS A 37 17.82 -2.50 9.71
C LYS A 37 17.41 -1.38 8.75
N GLU A 38 16.37 -0.61 9.10
CA GLU A 38 15.97 0.59 8.39
C GLU A 38 16.80 1.77 8.90
N ASP A 39 17.56 2.41 8.01
CA ASP A 39 18.55 3.44 8.30
C ASP A 39 17.95 4.65 9.03
N ILE A 40 16.68 4.94 8.71
CA ILE A 40 15.90 6.07 9.21
C ILE A 40 15.13 5.74 10.51
N ALA A 41 15.15 4.49 10.96
CA ALA A 41 14.54 4.12 12.24
C ALA A 41 15.29 4.79 13.41
N PRO A 42 14.61 5.07 14.53
CA PRO A 42 15.26 5.59 15.71
C PRO A 42 16.33 4.62 16.22
N GLU A 43 17.28 5.14 17.00
CA GLU A 43 18.33 4.31 17.62
C GLU A 43 17.73 3.33 18.63
N GLU A 44 16.76 3.80 19.41
CA GLU A 44 16.05 3.04 20.42
C GLU A 44 14.58 2.92 20.05
N LYS A 45 13.98 1.75 20.34
CA LYS A 45 12.55 1.54 20.13
C LYS A 45 11.71 2.38 21.11
N ASN A 46 10.49 2.72 20.70
CA ASN A 46 9.54 3.46 21.53
C ASN A 46 8.11 2.94 21.35
N ASN A 47 7.16 3.47 22.11
CA ASN A 47 5.72 3.16 22.02
C ASN A 47 4.89 4.34 21.50
N ILE A 48 5.53 5.30 20.82
CA ILE A 48 4.92 6.53 20.33
C ILE A 48 4.22 6.21 19.02
N VAL A 49 2.93 6.49 18.95
CA VAL A 49 2.08 6.21 17.79
C VAL A 49 1.78 7.49 17.02
N GLN A 50 1.34 7.36 15.79
CA GLN A 50 0.89 8.50 14.99
C GLN A 50 -0.38 9.15 15.53
N ASP A 51 -0.50 10.46 15.31
CA ASP A 51 -1.66 11.30 15.61
C ASP A 51 -2.93 10.71 14.95
N ILE A 52 -4.05 10.73 15.65
CA ILE A 52 -5.36 10.40 15.08
C ILE A 52 -6.06 11.67 14.60
N THR A 53 -7.10 11.52 13.78
CA THR A 53 -7.94 12.66 13.40
C THR A 53 -9.40 12.27 13.47
N TYR A 54 -10.20 12.99 14.24
CA TYR A 54 -11.64 12.96 14.02
C TYR A 54 -11.95 13.81 12.79
N VAL A 55 -12.22 13.16 11.67
CA VAL A 55 -12.53 13.85 10.42
C VAL A 55 -13.86 14.57 10.57
N ALA A 56 -13.95 15.82 10.12
CA ALA A 56 -15.23 16.53 10.01
C ALA A 56 -15.57 16.73 8.53
N ILE A 57 -16.81 16.45 8.14
CA ILE A 57 -17.31 16.84 6.82
C ILE A 57 -18.08 18.14 6.99
N LEU A 58 -17.60 19.20 6.37
CA LEU A 58 -18.27 20.49 6.33
C LEU A 58 -19.07 20.64 5.05
N LYS A 59 -20.21 21.31 5.14
CA LYS A 59 -21.10 21.66 4.04
C LYS A 59 -21.25 23.18 4.02
N ASP A 60 -21.17 23.76 2.82
CA ASP A 60 -21.46 25.18 2.66
C ASP A 60 -22.97 25.40 2.63
N TYR A 61 -23.49 26.11 3.63
CA TYR A 61 -24.92 26.42 3.73
C TYR A 61 -25.30 27.76 3.08
N GLY A 62 -24.32 28.52 2.57
CA GLY A 62 -24.55 29.85 1.97
C GLY A 62 -25.07 30.90 2.95
N LYS A 63 -25.08 30.61 4.25
CA LYS A 63 -25.47 31.48 5.35
C LYS A 63 -24.59 31.20 6.56
N ASP A 64 -24.50 32.14 7.48
CA ASP A 64 -23.75 31.96 8.72
C ASP A 64 -24.31 30.76 9.53
N VAL A 65 -23.44 29.81 9.85
CA VAL A 65 -23.68 28.61 10.64
C VAL A 65 -22.60 28.42 11.70
N THR A 66 -22.03 29.53 12.16
CA THR A 66 -20.99 29.55 13.20
C THR A 66 -21.48 28.83 14.46
N ILE A 67 -20.69 27.88 14.96
CA ILE A 67 -21.02 27.15 16.18
C ILE A 67 -20.73 28.00 17.42
N PRO A 68 -21.37 27.75 18.58
CA PRO A 68 -20.97 28.37 19.83
C PRO A 68 -19.50 28.08 20.15
N CYS A 69 -18.80 29.05 20.76
CA CYS A 69 -17.41 28.89 21.18
C CYS A 69 -17.27 27.64 22.08
N PRO A 70 -16.48 26.63 21.67
CA PRO A 70 -16.27 25.44 22.49
C PRO A 70 -15.58 25.77 23.81
N GLU A 71 -15.93 25.05 24.88
CA GLU A 71 -15.28 25.17 26.18
C GLU A 71 -13.76 24.94 26.06
N GLY A 72 -12.94 25.78 26.70
CA GLY A 72 -11.49 25.61 26.66
C GLY A 72 -10.82 25.90 25.30
N TYR A 73 -11.57 26.45 24.33
CA TYR A 73 -11.02 26.87 23.04
C TYR A 73 -9.83 27.83 23.22
N ASN A 74 -8.71 27.49 22.60
CA ASN A 74 -7.53 28.33 22.48
C ASN A 74 -7.15 28.43 21.00
N LYS A 75 -7.21 29.64 20.43
CA LYS A 75 -6.85 29.87 19.02
C LYS A 75 -5.39 29.58 18.71
N ASP A 76 -4.50 29.69 19.71
CA ASP A 76 -3.06 29.53 19.51
C ASP A 76 -2.69 28.08 19.13
N GLU A 77 -3.55 27.11 19.46
CA GLU A 77 -3.42 25.70 19.06
C GLU A 77 -3.52 25.46 17.54
N PHE A 78 -4.13 26.42 16.83
CA PHE A 78 -4.43 26.33 15.39
C PHE A 78 -3.90 27.52 14.59
N ALA A 79 -3.25 28.48 15.24
CA ALA A 79 -2.91 29.77 14.65
C ALA A 79 -2.13 29.64 13.33
N CYS A 80 -1.25 28.64 13.24
CA CYS A 80 -0.44 28.38 12.06
C CYS A 80 -0.90 27.17 11.23
N ALA A 81 -2.17 26.76 11.36
CA ALA A 81 -2.81 25.79 10.47
C ALA A 81 -2.72 26.20 8.98
N CYS A 82 -2.75 27.50 8.71
CA CYS A 82 -2.54 28.07 7.38
C CYS A 82 -1.94 29.48 7.48
N ALA A 83 -1.56 30.04 6.34
CA ALA A 83 -1.11 31.41 6.21
C ALA A 83 -2.28 32.32 6.54
N SER A 84 -2.17 33.01 7.68
CA SER A 84 -3.20 33.85 8.24
C SER A 84 -2.57 34.94 9.09
N HIS A 85 -3.36 35.95 9.46
CA HIS A 85 -2.91 37.05 10.32
C HIS A 85 -2.63 36.61 11.76
N VAL A 86 -3.09 35.44 12.18
CA VAL A 86 -2.82 34.87 13.51
C VAL A 86 -1.57 33.99 13.53
N CYS A 87 -1.10 33.52 12.37
CA CYS A 87 0.14 32.74 12.30
C CYS A 87 1.38 33.64 12.39
N ILE A 88 2.18 33.47 13.45
CA ILE A 88 3.42 34.24 13.66
C ILE A 88 4.65 33.39 13.35
N MET A 89 4.73 32.18 13.90
CA MET A 89 5.90 31.29 13.78
C MET A 89 5.43 29.86 13.52
N PRO A 90 5.21 29.48 12.24
CA PRO A 90 4.74 28.13 11.91
C PRO A 90 5.78 27.08 12.29
N LYS A 91 5.32 25.90 12.74
CA LYS A 91 6.20 24.76 13.00
C LYS A 91 6.97 24.33 11.73
N GLU A 92 6.33 24.46 10.57
CA GLU A 92 6.90 24.12 9.26
C GLU A 92 6.79 25.31 8.27
N PRO A 93 7.75 26.25 8.27
CA PRO A 93 7.63 27.49 7.50
C PRO A 93 7.57 27.30 5.98
N ASP A 94 8.17 26.24 5.45
CA ASP A 94 8.20 25.95 4.01
C ASP A 94 6.88 25.36 3.47
N ARG A 95 5.89 25.12 4.35
CA ARG A 95 4.67 24.35 4.01
C ARG A 95 3.39 25.01 4.50
N VAL A 96 3.40 26.32 4.67
CA VAL A 96 2.22 27.06 5.10
C VAL A 96 1.33 27.41 3.91
N TRP A 97 0.16 26.77 3.83
CA TRP A 97 -0.77 26.95 2.71
C TRP A 97 -1.64 28.18 2.92
N SER A 98 -2.17 28.79 1.85
CA SER A 98 -3.23 29.80 2.01
C SER A 98 -4.48 29.16 2.62
N LYS A 99 -5.31 29.97 3.29
CA LYS A 99 -6.59 29.47 3.83
C LYS A 99 -7.48 28.81 2.77
N ASP A 100 -7.46 29.32 1.54
CA ASP A 100 -8.26 28.79 0.43
C ASP A 100 -7.71 27.43 -0.04
N MET A 101 -6.39 27.28 -0.11
CA MET A 101 -5.75 26.01 -0.44
C MET A 101 -6.00 24.97 0.65
N MET A 102 -5.91 25.36 1.93
CA MET A 102 -6.22 24.48 3.06
C MET A 102 -7.64 23.91 2.96
N ILE A 103 -8.65 24.78 2.80
CA ILE A 103 -10.04 24.32 2.78
C ILE A 103 -10.36 23.53 1.50
N THR A 104 -9.81 23.91 0.35
CA THR A 104 -10.09 23.25 -0.93
C THR A 104 -9.31 21.95 -1.14
N TYR A 105 -8.26 21.68 -0.36
CA TYR A 105 -7.51 20.43 -0.41
C TYR A 105 -8.40 19.20 -0.22
N GLY A 106 -9.30 19.26 0.76
CA GLY A 106 -10.27 18.20 1.07
C GLY A 106 -11.61 18.37 0.36
N LYS A 107 -11.70 19.15 -0.74
CA LYS A 107 -12.99 19.41 -1.40
C LYS A 107 -13.61 18.11 -1.93
N LEU A 108 -14.86 17.90 -1.56
CA LEU A 108 -15.69 16.76 -1.96
C LEU A 108 -16.77 17.22 -2.96
N PRO A 109 -17.42 16.29 -3.67
CA PRO A 109 -18.65 16.58 -4.40
C PRO A 109 -19.73 17.22 -3.52
N ASN A 110 -20.75 17.82 -4.16
CA ASN A 110 -21.93 18.40 -3.48
C ASN A 110 -21.62 19.57 -2.49
N ASN A 111 -20.61 20.38 -2.80
CA ASN A 111 -20.19 21.55 -1.98
C ASN A 111 -19.83 21.17 -0.53
N LYS A 112 -19.15 20.03 -0.38
CA LYS A 112 -18.65 19.55 0.91
C LYS A 112 -17.13 19.58 0.97
N TYR A 113 -16.60 19.58 2.17
CA TYR A 113 -15.17 19.69 2.45
C TYR A 113 -14.82 18.74 3.58
N MET A 114 -13.83 17.88 3.36
CA MET A 114 -13.28 17.00 4.37
C MET A 114 -12.18 17.72 5.16
N ILE A 115 -12.33 17.76 6.48
CA ILE A 115 -11.35 18.31 7.40
C ILE A 115 -10.55 17.17 8.01
N ASN A 116 -9.37 16.97 7.45
CA ASN A 116 -8.29 16.16 7.98
C ASN A 116 -7.01 16.94 7.75
N TRP A 117 -6.67 17.82 8.70
CA TRP A 117 -5.60 18.81 8.52
C TRP A 117 -4.49 18.60 9.56
N PRO A 118 -3.24 18.37 9.12
CA PRO A 118 -2.16 17.98 10.03
C PRO A 118 -1.50 19.16 10.73
N ILE A 119 -0.45 18.87 11.52
CA ILE A 119 0.48 19.84 12.13
C ILE A 119 -0.20 20.72 13.18
N GLU A 120 -0.94 21.73 12.71
CA GLU A 120 -1.67 22.71 13.50
C GLU A 120 -3.18 22.70 13.18
N GLY A 121 -3.68 21.66 12.52
CA GLY A 121 -5.12 21.40 12.35
C GLY A 121 -5.72 20.50 13.43
N ASN A 122 -6.63 19.60 13.01
CA ASN A 122 -7.39 18.71 13.89
C ASN A 122 -6.74 17.32 14.12
N ASP A 123 -5.48 17.13 13.72
CA ASP A 123 -4.68 16.03 14.28
C ASP A 123 -4.62 16.14 15.81
N TYR A 124 -4.70 15.00 16.47
CA TYR A 124 -4.72 14.89 17.93
C TYR A 124 -3.93 13.66 18.37
N TYR A 125 -2.94 13.87 19.24
CA TYR A 125 -2.14 12.77 19.77
C TYR A 125 -2.87 12.06 20.92
N VAL A 126 -3.11 10.76 20.75
CA VAL A 126 -3.52 9.88 21.85
C VAL A 126 -3.18 8.42 21.50
N ASN A 127 -2.46 7.74 22.39
CA ASN A 127 -2.17 6.32 22.22
C ASN A 127 -3.31 5.44 22.75
N LEU A 128 -4.21 5.05 21.85
CA LEU A 128 -5.41 4.26 22.17
C LEU A 128 -5.19 2.75 22.13
N ILE A 129 -4.04 2.29 21.64
CA ILE A 129 -3.87 0.89 21.21
C ILE A 129 -4.11 -0.07 22.37
N GLU A 130 -3.47 0.15 23.51
CA GLU A 130 -3.56 -0.74 24.68
C GLU A 130 -4.69 -0.39 25.66
N MET A 131 -5.48 0.65 25.38
CA MET A 131 -6.64 1.02 26.20
C MET A 131 -7.79 0.02 26.04
N THR A 132 -8.58 -0.13 27.11
CA THR A 132 -9.89 -0.80 27.09
C THR A 132 -10.88 -0.01 26.23
N ARG A 133 -12.01 -0.63 25.89
CA ARG A 133 -13.05 0.03 25.09
C ARG A 133 -13.57 1.29 25.79
N GLU A 134 -13.82 1.21 27.08
CA GLU A 134 -14.34 2.30 27.90
C GLU A 134 -13.34 3.47 27.98
N GLU A 135 -12.05 3.16 28.16
CA GLU A 135 -10.97 4.17 28.15
C GLU A 135 -10.84 4.85 26.77
N ARG A 136 -10.94 4.08 25.68
CA ARG A 136 -10.95 4.63 24.32
C ARG A 136 -12.15 5.57 24.11
N GLU A 137 -13.35 5.15 24.53
CA GLU A 137 -14.56 5.96 24.40
C GLU A 137 -14.42 7.30 25.16
N GLU A 138 -13.78 7.31 26.33
CA GLU A 138 -13.51 8.54 27.08
C GLU A 138 -12.46 9.42 26.38
N ALA A 139 -11.31 8.84 25.99
CA ALA A 139 -10.24 9.56 25.32
C ALA A 139 -10.69 10.19 23.99
N LEU A 140 -11.55 9.51 23.25
CA LEU A 140 -12.08 9.99 21.97
C LEU A 140 -13.03 11.20 22.12
N LYS A 141 -13.63 11.43 23.29
CA LYS A 141 -14.41 12.66 23.54
C LYS A 141 -13.54 13.90 23.40
N TYR A 142 -12.30 13.85 23.90
CA TYR A 142 -11.34 14.94 23.79
C TYR A 142 -10.91 15.17 22.34
N ALA A 143 -10.66 14.11 21.56
CA ALA A 143 -10.32 14.24 20.14
C ALA A 143 -11.49 14.83 19.31
N LYS A 144 -12.74 14.44 19.60
CA LYS A 144 -13.93 15.05 18.99
C LYS A 144 -14.06 16.52 19.35
N HIS A 145 -13.90 16.84 20.64
CA HIS A 145 -13.93 18.21 21.11
C HIS A 145 -12.85 19.07 20.45
N TYR A 146 -11.62 18.55 20.33
CA TYR A 146 -10.51 19.21 19.64
C TYR A 146 -10.83 19.52 18.16
N THR A 147 -11.50 18.59 17.48
CA THR A 147 -12.01 18.81 16.11
C THR A 147 -13.03 19.94 16.08
N MET A 148 -13.95 20.02 17.05
CA MET A 148 -14.91 21.11 17.14
C MET A 148 -14.25 22.47 17.41
N CYS A 149 -13.20 22.51 18.23
CA CYS A 149 -12.36 23.71 18.40
C CYS A 149 -11.74 24.16 17.08
N PHE A 150 -11.26 23.23 16.25
CA PHE A 150 -10.75 23.58 14.92
C PHE A 150 -11.85 24.07 13.98
N VAL A 151 -13.03 23.44 13.96
CA VAL A 151 -14.17 23.94 13.17
C VAL A 151 -14.56 25.36 13.58
N TYR A 152 -14.60 25.65 14.88
CA TYR A 152 -14.83 27.00 15.37
C TYR A 152 -13.74 27.98 14.92
N PHE A 153 -12.46 27.59 14.97
CA PHE A 153 -11.35 28.39 14.46
C PHE A 153 -11.51 28.73 12.97
N LEU A 154 -11.89 27.76 12.13
CA LEU A 154 -12.16 28.00 10.70
C LEU A 154 -13.25 29.06 10.49
N GLN A 155 -14.33 28.97 11.25
CA GLN A 155 -15.47 29.89 11.14
C GLN A 155 -15.13 31.30 11.66
N HIS A 156 -14.51 31.37 12.83
CA HIS A 156 -14.30 32.62 13.57
C HIS A 156 -13.04 33.37 13.15
N GLU A 157 -11.90 32.70 13.02
CA GLU A 157 -10.60 33.34 12.75
C GLU A 157 -10.31 33.44 11.24
N LEU A 158 -10.77 32.46 10.45
CA LEU A 158 -10.48 32.40 9.01
C LEU A 158 -11.63 32.89 8.12
N GLY A 159 -12.81 33.11 8.71
CA GLY A 159 -13.99 33.65 8.05
C GLY A 159 -14.78 32.63 7.23
N PHE A 160 -14.63 31.33 7.51
CA PHE A 160 -15.41 30.26 6.86
C PHE A 160 -16.75 30.03 7.57
N ASN A 161 -17.46 31.10 7.94
CA ASN A 161 -18.67 31.05 8.75
C ASN A 161 -19.87 30.37 8.06
N THR A 162 -19.83 30.16 6.74
CA THR A 162 -20.87 29.42 6.01
C THR A 162 -20.65 27.90 6.00
N LEU A 163 -19.46 27.44 6.40
CA LEU A 163 -19.12 26.03 6.48
C LEU A 163 -19.49 25.50 7.87
N GLY A 164 -20.42 24.54 7.92
CA GLY A 164 -20.80 23.86 9.15
C GLY A 164 -20.81 22.35 8.97
N LEU A 165 -20.87 21.57 10.05
CA LEU A 165 -20.95 20.11 9.96
C LEU A 165 -22.10 19.68 9.04
N ALA A 166 -21.79 18.78 8.11
CA ALA A 166 -22.77 18.19 7.21
C ALA A 166 -23.80 17.40 8.04
N ASP A 167 -25.08 17.65 7.76
CA ASP A 167 -26.21 17.05 8.46
C ASP A 167 -26.77 15.81 7.75
N ASP A 168 -26.12 15.39 6.68
CA ASP A 168 -26.56 14.39 5.72
C ASP A 168 -25.50 13.32 5.39
N GLU A 169 -24.43 13.23 6.20
CA GLU A 169 -23.32 12.26 6.01
C GLU A 169 -23.30 11.16 7.07
N TYR A 170 -23.34 11.55 8.36
CA TYR A 170 -23.26 10.60 9.47
C TYR A 170 -24.51 10.68 10.35
N PRO A 171 -25.11 9.53 10.74
CA PRO A 171 -26.30 9.50 11.60
C PRO A 171 -25.98 9.66 13.09
N THR A 172 -24.82 10.22 13.43
CA THR A 172 -24.37 10.44 14.81
C THR A 172 -24.95 11.76 15.35
N ALA A 173 -25.17 11.83 16.67
CA ALA A 173 -25.74 13.02 17.30
C ALA A 173 -24.86 14.27 17.15
N ASP A 174 -23.54 14.07 17.06
CA ASP A 174 -22.54 15.12 16.87
C ASP A 174 -22.19 15.36 15.39
N LYS A 175 -22.82 14.63 14.45
CA LYS A 175 -22.56 14.68 13.00
C LYS A 175 -21.11 14.33 12.59
N LEU A 176 -20.32 13.78 13.50
CA LEU A 176 -18.96 13.29 13.22
C LEU A 176 -19.00 11.79 12.83
N PRO A 177 -17.95 11.24 12.20
CA PRO A 177 -17.87 9.81 11.88
C PRO A 177 -18.02 8.89 13.10
N PHE A 178 -18.30 7.60 12.86
CA PHE A 178 -18.42 6.61 13.94
C PHE A 178 -17.12 6.42 14.73
N ILE A 179 -15.98 6.43 14.05
CA ILE A 179 -14.63 6.27 14.59
C ILE A 179 -13.71 7.32 13.96
N PRO A 180 -12.61 7.75 14.61
CA PRO A 180 -11.66 8.64 13.97
C PRO A 180 -10.86 7.90 12.89
N TYR A 181 -10.11 8.65 12.10
CA TYR A 181 -9.05 8.10 11.28
C TYR A 181 -7.86 7.71 12.18
N HIS A 182 -7.66 6.41 12.37
CA HIS A 182 -6.47 5.88 13.04
C HIS A 182 -5.35 5.70 12.01
N ARG A 183 -4.16 6.23 12.31
CA ARG A 183 -2.99 6.07 11.44
C ARG A 183 -2.13 4.86 11.81
N GLU A 184 -2.16 4.45 13.06
CA GLU A 184 -1.35 3.35 13.57
C GLU A 184 -2.19 2.33 14.34
N SER A 185 -1.73 1.08 14.30
CA SER A 185 -2.38 -0.09 14.88
C SER A 185 -1.33 -1.09 15.37
N ARG A 186 -1.76 -2.19 15.99
CA ARG A 186 -0.88 -3.31 16.36
C ARG A 186 -0.32 -3.97 15.11
N ARG A 187 0.99 -3.92 14.90
CA ARG A 187 1.62 -4.57 13.74
C ARG A 187 2.01 -6.00 14.10
N ILE A 188 1.25 -6.98 13.63
CA ILE A 188 1.46 -8.37 14.01
C ILE A 188 2.83 -8.92 13.60
N HIS A 189 3.26 -10.00 14.23
CA HIS A 189 4.36 -10.84 13.75
C HIS A 189 3.80 -11.88 12.78
N GLY A 190 3.89 -11.56 11.49
CA GLY A 190 3.44 -12.42 10.40
C GLY A 190 4.53 -13.37 9.89
N LEU A 191 4.19 -14.17 8.88
CA LEU A 191 5.16 -15.02 8.16
C LEU A 191 6.22 -14.20 7.43
N VAL A 192 5.87 -12.97 7.03
CA VAL A 192 6.76 -11.97 6.45
C VAL A 192 6.62 -10.69 7.26
N ARG A 193 7.74 -10.02 7.55
CA ARG A 193 7.77 -8.64 8.03
C ARG A 193 8.24 -7.77 6.88
N PHE A 194 7.34 -6.96 6.33
CA PHE A 194 7.68 -6.03 5.24
C PHE A 194 8.15 -4.69 5.81
N ASP A 195 9.17 -4.09 5.22
CA ASP A 195 9.82 -2.88 5.73
C ASP A 195 10.22 -1.94 4.57
N LEU A 196 10.82 -0.80 4.90
CA LEU A 196 11.26 0.20 3.94
C LEU A 196 12.29 -0.34 2.93
N ASN A 197 13.20 -1.21 3.35
CA ASN A 197 14.25 -1.76 2.48
C ASN A 197 13.65 -2.62 1.37
N HIS A 198 12.61 -3.39 1.69
CA HIS A 198 11.86 -4.18 0.71
C HIS A 198 11.11 -3.30 -0.30
N ALA A 199 10.59 -2.15 0.12
CA ALA A 199 9.92 -1.21 -0.77
C ALA A 199 10.92 -0.47 -1.67
N CYS A 200 12.03 0.01 -1.13
CA CYS A 200 13.02 0.82 -1.85
C CYS A 200 13.86 0.01 -2.84
N GLU A 201 14.32 -1.18 -2.44
CA GLU A 201 15.26 -1.99 -3.23
C GLU A 201 14.74 -3.43 -3.41
N PRO A 202 13.52 -3.63 -3.96
CA PRO A 202 12.83 -4.92 -3.95
C PRO A 202 13.61 -6.06 -4.61
N PHE A 203 14.43 -5.73 -5.62
CA PHE A 203 15.19 -6.72 -6.39
C PHE A 203 16.58 -7.03 -5.84
N ARG A 204 17.00 -6.36 -4.74
CA ARG A 204 18.31 -6.55 -4.09
C ARG A 204 18.21 -7.20 -2.71
N GLN A 205 16.99 -7.38 -2.21
CA GLN A 205 16.76 -8.05 -0.94
C GLN A 205 17.02 -9.55 -1.03
N SER A 206 17.45 -10.14 0.09
CA SER A 206 17.64 -11.60 0.20
C SER A 206 16.34 -12.38 0.07
N GLN A 207 15.23 -11.79 0.53
CA GLN A 207 13.87 -12.28 0.33
C GLN A 207 13.26 -11.55 -0.88
N PRO A 208 13.04 -12.23 -2.02
CA PRO A 208 12.45 -11.64 -3.22
C PRO A 208 10.92 -11.47 -3.08
N LEU A 209 10.49 -10.71 -2.07
CA LEU A 209 9.10 -10.54 -1.69
C LEU A 209 8.22 -9.98 -2.81
N TYR A 210 8.80 -9.25 -3.77
CA TYR A 210 8.13 -8.78 -4.98
C TYR A 210 7.43 -9.90 -5.77
N ARG A 211 7.85 -11.16 -5.60
CA ARG A 211 7.23 -12.32 -6.24
C ARG A 211 5.92 -12.74 -5.59
N THR A 212 5.62 -12.24 -4.40
CA THR A 212 4.49 -12.65 -3.55
C THR A 212 3.48 -11.53 -3.29
N CYS A 213 3.61 -10.41 -4.00
CA CYS A 213 2.76 -9.23 -3.81
C CYS A 213 1.29 -9.50 -4.16
N ILE A 214 0.39 -8.90 -3.38
CA ILE A 214 -1.08 -9.02 -3.52
C ILE A 214 -1.82 -7.68 -3.47
N ALA A 215 -1.09 -6.60 -3.24
CA ALA A 215 -1.59 -5.23 -3.17
C ALA A 215 -0.45 -4.28 -3.55
N VAL A 216 -0.76 -3.05 -3.96
CA VAL A 216 0.24 -2.09 -4.41
C VAL A 216 0.03 -0.69 -3.83
N GLY A 217 1.12 -0.06 -3.43
CA GLY A 217 1.16 1.29 -2.85
C GLY A 217 2.03 2.23 -3.69
N ASN A 218 1.61 3.49 -3.79
CA ASN A 218 2.24 4.53 -4.61
C ASN A 218 2.42 5.86 -3.87
N TYR A 219 2.20 5.87 -2.55
CA TYR A 219 2.33 7.07 -1.73
C TYR A 219 3.65 7.08 -0.97
N PRO A 220 4.29 8.24 -0.77
CA PRO A 220 5.48 8.35 0.09
C PRO A 220 5.20 7.85 1.51
N VAL A 221 6.26 7.57 2.27
CA VAL A 221 6.09 7.32 3.71
C VAL A 221 5.72 8.65 4.36
N ASP A 222 4.64 8.66 5.13
CA ASP A 222 4.13 9.85 5.78
C ASP A 222 3.68 9.51 7.21
N HIS A 223 4.27 10.17 8.21
CA HIS A 223 4.00 9.96 9.62
C HIS A 223 3.63 11.27 10.30
N HIS A 224 2.58 11.21 11.12
CA HIS A 224 2.07 12.36 11.87
C HIS A 224 2.40 12.22 13.35
N HIS A 225 3.34 13.01 13.85
CA HIS A 225 3.70 13.05 15.28
C HIS A 225 3.76 14.48 15.83
N THR A 226 3.28 15.46 15.08
CA THR A 226 3.42 16.90 15.38
C THR A 226 2.62 17.38 16.59
N ARG A 227 1.68 16.55 17.07
CA ARG A 227 0.91 16.76 18.31
C ARG A 227 1.44 15.93 19.47
N TYR A 228 2.50 15.16 19.28
CA TYR A 228 3.23 14.55 20.37
C TYR A 228 4.07 15.61 21.11
N HIS A 229 3.93 15.66 22.43
CA HIS A 229 4.61 16.64 23.29
C HIS A 229 5.63 15.99 24.25
N GLY A 230 6.04 14.75 23.99
CA GLY A 230 7.11 14.09 24.75
C GLY A 230 8.48 14.71 24.49
N TYR A 231 9.50 14.18 25.16
CA TYR A 231 10.89 14.66 25.07
C TYR A 231 11.72 13.88 24.04
N GLU A 232 11.19 12.77 23.54
CA GLU A 232 11.83 11.86 22.61
C GLU A 232 11.96 12.50 21.21
N GLU A 233 13.16 12.43 20.64
CA GLU A 233 13.38 12.83 19.25
C GLU A 233 12.86 11.74 18.31
N LEU A 234 11.91 12.12 17.44
CA LEU A 234 11.35 11.24 16.42
C LEU A 234 11.96 11.56 15.05
N PRO A 235 12.20 10.55 14.19
CA PRO A 235 12.70 10.81 12.85
C PRO A 235 11.66 11.61 12.04
N ASN A 236 12.15 12.55 11.23
CA ASN A 236 11.28 13.28 10.31
C ASN A 236 10.92 12.39 9.10
N LEU A 237 9.73 11.82 9.17
CA LEU A 237 9.17 10.89 8.19
C LEU A 237 8.04 11.53 7.37
N TYR A 238 7.99 12.86 7.30
CA TYR A 238 6.99 13.55 6.50
C TYR A 238 7.36 13.48 5.00
N PHE A 239 6.51 12.83 4.21
CA PHE A 239 6.73 12.54 2.79
C PHE A 239 8.12 11.98 2.47
N HIS A 240 8.62 11.04 3.26
CA HIS A 240 9.86 10.36 2.96
C HIS A 240 9.75 9.60 1.61
N PRO A 241 10.66 9.88 0.66
CA PRO A 241 10.54 9.40 -0.71
C PRO A 241 10.84 7.91 -0.82
N ILE A 242 9.94 7.18 -1.49
CA ILE A 242 10.10 5.76 -1.82
C ILE A 242 9.62 5.53 -3.26
N PRO A 243 9.97 4.43 -3.95
CA PRO A 243 9.28 4.05 -5.19
C PRO A 243 7.90 3.47 -4.88
N SER A 244 7.06 3.29 -5.92
CA SER A 244 5.86 2.46 -5.74
C SER A 244 6.27 1.03 -5.46
N TYR A 245 5.53 0.35 -4.61
CA TYR A 245 5.88 -0.97 -4.10
C TYR A 245 4.68 -1.93 -4.13
N GLY A 246 4.96 -3.23 -4.09
CA GLY A 246 3.97 -4.25 -3.84
C GLY A 246 4.07 -4.77 -2.40
N LEU A 247 2.93 -5.14 -1.82
CA LEU A 247 2.83 -5.69 -0.46
C LEU A 247 2.69 -7.22 -0.53
N PRO A 248 3.58 -7.99 0.13
CA PRO A 248 3.60 -9.44 0.04
C PRO A 248 2.53 -10.14 0.89
N LEU A 249 2.00 -11.26 0.38
CA LEU A 249 0.93 -12.05 1.00
C LEU A 249 1.22 -12.46 2.46
N GLY A 250 2.48 -12.82 2.76
CA GLY A 250 2.89 -13.27 4.09
C GLY A 250 2.67 -12.26 5.21
N THR A 251 2.45 -10.99 4.88
CA THR A 251 2.19 -9.93 5.86
C THR A 251 0.81 -10.08 6.53
N LEU A 252 -0.14 -10.75 5.86
CA LEU A 252 -1.51 -10.96 6.33
C LEU A 252 -1.64 -12.18 7.26
N ILE A 253 -0.61 -13.02 7.34
CA ILE A 253 -0.70 -14.35 7.97
C ILE A 253 0.11 -14.36 9.28
N PRO A 254 -0.54 -14.39 10.46
CA PRO A 254 0.14 -14.53 11.75
C PRO A 254 1.07 -15.73 11.80
N LYS A 255 2.26 -15.58 12.41
CA LYS A 255 3.29 -16.62 12.51
C LYS A 255 3.01 -17.71 13.55
N ASP A 256 2.26 -17.39 14.60
CA ASP A 256 2.05 -18.29 15.75
C ASP A 256 0.59 -18.74 15.94
N VAL A 257 -0.33 -18.28 15.07
CA VAL A 257 -1.78 -18.58 15.16
C VAL A 257 -2.29 -19.11 13.83
N GLU A 258 -3.06 -20.20 13.88
CA GLU A 258 -3.71 -20.81 12.72
C GLU A 258 -5.16 -20.32 12.55
N GLY A 259 -5.71 -20.47 11.34
CA GLY A 259 -7.10 -20.12 11.05
C GLY A 259 -7.43 -18.61 11.10
N LEU A 260 -6.43 -17.75 11.32
CA LEU A 260 -6.57 -16.30 11.37
C LEU A 260 -5.84 -15.63 10.21
N ILE A 261 -6.50 -14.68 9.57
CA ILE A 261 -5.92 -13.71 8.63
C ILE A 261 -6.09 -12.33 9.27
N VAL A 262 -5.07 -11.49 9.19
CA VAL A 262 -5.14 -10.11 9.66
C VAL A 262 -5.10 -9.18 8.45
N ALA A 263 -6.03 -8.23 8.42
CA ALA A 263 -6.18 -7.20 7.41
C ALA A 263 -6.02 -5.81 8.05
N GLU A 264 -6.39 -4.75 7.31
CA GLU A 264 -6.28 -3.37 7.79
C GLU A 264 -4.81 -2.99 8.11
N LYS A 265 -4.58 -2.05 9.02
CA LYS A 265 -3.27 -1.53 9.43
C LYS A 265 -2.50 -2.50 10.31
N SER A 266 -3.16 -3.54 10.82
CA SER A 266 -2.56 -4.48 11.76
C SER A 266 -1.69 -5.56 11.11
N ILE A 267 -1.52 -5.54 9.79
CA ILE A 267 -0.63 -6.45 9.06
C ILE A 267 0.83 -6.38 9.55
N SER A 268 1.62 -7.39 9.19
CA SER A 268 3.02 -7.52 9.59
C SER A 268 3.96 -6.62 8.78
N VAL A 269 4.08 -5.37 9.20
CA VAL A 269 4.95 -4.34 8.61
C VAL A 269 5.78 -3.63 9.67
N SER A 270 6.93 -3.04 9.32
CA SER A 270 7.63 -2.08 10.21
C SER A 270 6.81 -0.82 10.43
N ASN A 271 7.08 -0.07 11.50
CA ASN A 271 6.44 1.21 11.76
C ASN A 271 6.68 2.21 10.62
N ILE A 272 7.90 2.31 10.08
CA ILE A 272 8.22 3.28 9.03
C ILE A 272 7.36 3.03 7.80
N ILE A 273 7.37 1.82 7.24
CA ILE A 273 6.60 1.52 6.03
C ILE A 273 5.08 1.56 6.28
N ASN A 274 4.64 1.40 7.54
CA ASN A 274 3.23 1.59 7.89
C ASN A 274 2.68 2.96 7.49
N GLY A 275 3.53 3.99 7.45
CA GLY A 275 3.18 5.35 7.00
C GLY A 275 2.58 5.43 5.59
N THR A 276 2.83 4.41 4.75
CA THR A 276 2.24 4.30 3.40
C THR A 276 1.30 3.10 3.26
N THR A 277 1.53 1.99 3.97
CA THR A 277 0.63 0.82 3.87
C THR A 277 -0.72 1.06 4.57
N ARG A 278 -0.81 2.04 5.49
CA ARG A 278 -2.03 2.40 6.23
C ARG A 278 -3.12 3.09 5.41
N LEU A 279 -2.80 3.51 4.19
CA LEU A 279 -3.70 4.35 3.41
C LEU A 279 -4.91 3.56 2.92
N GLN A 280 -6.08 4.21 2.84
CA GLN A 280 -7.33 3.54 2.51
C GLN A 280 -7.28 2.73 1.20
N PRO A 281 -6.66 3.21 0.10
CA PRO A 281 -6.52 2.41 -1.12
C PRO A 281 -5.71 1.12 -0.91
N MET A 282 -4.71 1.14 -0.04
CA MET A 282 -3.94 -0.05 0.35
C MET A 282 -4.79 -1.01 1.19
N VAL A 283 -5.47 -0.49 2.21
CA VAL A 283 -6.34 -1.28 3.11
C VAL A 283 -7.46 -1.98 2.34
N MET A 284 -8.06 -1.33 1.33
CA MET A 284 -9.06 -1.96 0.48
C MET A 284 -8.51 -3.16 -0.31
N GLN A 285 -7.30 -3.03 -0.87
CA GLN A 285 -6.62 -4.14 -1.56
C GLN A 285 -6.26 -5.28 -0.60
N ILE A 286 -5.78 -4.94 0.61
CA ILE A 286 -5.51 -5.93 1.67
C ILE A 286 -6.78 -6.71 2.01
N GLY A 287 -7.93 -6.03 2.12
CA GLY A 287 -9.22 -6.68 2.35
C GLY A 287 -9.62 -7.65 1.21
N GLN A 288 -9.42 -7.25 -0.05
CA GLN A 288 -9.63 -8.12 -1.20
C GLN A 288 -8.73 -9.36 -1.16
N ALA A 289 -7.44 -9.19 -0.86
CA ALA A 289 -6.49 -10.28 -0.73
C ALA A 289 -6.79 -11.23 0.44
N ALA A 290 -7.17 -10.68 1.60
CA ALA A 290 -7.60 -11.47 2.75
C ALA A 290 -8.83 -12.34 2.42
N GLY A 291 -9.82 -11.76 1.72
CA GLY A 291 -10.99 -12.48 1.25
C GLY A 291 -10.65 -13.59 0.25
N ALA A 292 -9.79 -13.32 -0.74
CA ALA A 292 -9.33 -14.31 -1.71
C ALA A 292 -8.59 -15.47 -1.04
N LEU A 293 -7.65 -15.17 -0.13
CA LEU A 293 -6.91 -16.17 0.64
C LEU A 293 -7.84 -17.05 1.48
N ALA A 294 -8.79 -16.45 2.20
CA ALA A 294 -9.77 -17.20 3.00
C ALA A 294 -10.64 -18.11 2.13
N ALA A 295 -11.14 -17.60 1.01
CA ALA A 295 -12.00 -18.35 0.10
C ALA A 295 -11.28 -19.56 -0.50
N LEU A 296 -10.03 -19.38 -0.95
CA LEU A 296 -9.20 -20.46 -1.48
C LEU A 296 -8.89 -21.51 -0.41
N ALA A 297 -8.49 -21.09 0.79
CA ALA A 297 -8.24 -22.01 1.91
C ALA A 297 -9.48 -22.86 2.25
N VAL A 298 -10.67 -22.25 2.32
CA VAL A 298 -11.92 -22.98 2.57
C VAL A 298 -12.28 -23.94 1.42
N LYS A 299 -12.13 -23.48 0.17
CA LYS A 299 -12.47 -24.26 -1.03
C LYS A 299 -11.55 -25.48 -1.20
N GLU A 300 -10.27 -25.32 -0.90
CA GLU A 300 -9.26 -26.37 -1.02
C GLU A 300 -9.16 -27.25 0.23
N GLY A 301 -9.79 -26.86 1.34
CA GLY A 301 -9.68 -27.57 2.61
C GLY A 301 -8.28 -27.52 3.22
N LYS A 302 -7.55 -26.43 2.97
CA LYS A 302 -6.16 -26.23 3.40
C LYS A 302 -6.05 -25.22 4.53
N ASN A 303 -4.96 -25.31 5.30
CA ASN A 303 -4.58 -24.21 6.18
C ASN A 303 -4.18 -23.00 5.35
N ILE A 304 -4.36 -21.81 5.92
CA ILE A 304 -4.05 -20.52 5.26
C ILE A 304 -2.62 -20.50 4.70
N ARG A 305 -1.65 -21.07 5.42
CA ARG A 305 -0.23 -21.11 5.03
C ARG A 305 0.09 -22.05 3.88
N GLU A 306 -0.81 -22.98 3.59
CA GLU A 306 -0.64 -24.00 2.55
C GLU A 306 -1.32 -23.59 1.23
N VAL A 307 -2.07 -22.48 1.24
CA VAL A 307 -2.62 -21.91 0.01
C VAL A 307 -1.47 -21.38 -0.84
N SER A 308 -1.51 -21.72 -2.13
CA SER A 308 -0.50 -21.28 -3.09
C SER A 308 -0.54 -19.76 -3.25
N VAL A 309 0.62 -19.11 -3.14
CA VAL A 309 0.78 -17.68 -3.44
C VAL A 309 0.25 -17.36 -4.85
N ARG A 310 0.53 -18.22 -5.83
CA ARG A 310 0.13 -18.02 -7.23
C ARG A 310 -1.38 -18.08 -7.41
N GLU A 311 -2.07 -18.94 -6.67
CA GLU A 311 -3.55 -19.03 -6.73
C GLU A 311 -4.19 -17.77 -6.16
N VAL A 312 -3.65 -17.23 -5.06
CA VAL A 312 -4.12 -15.96 -4.50
C VAL A 312 -3.88 -14.82 -5.49
N GLN A 313 -2.68 -14.74 -6.06
CA GLN A 313 -2.34 -13.70 -7.04
C GLN A 313 -3.19 -13.80 -8.32
N ASN A 314 -3.50 -15.00 -8.81
CA ASN A 314 -4.44 -15.18 -9.92
C ASN A 314 -5.84 -14.68 -9.55
N ALA A 315 -6.33 -14.98 -8.34
CA ALA A 315 -7.61 -14.45 -7.86
C ALA A 315 -7.61 -12.91 -7.78
N ILE A 316 -6.48 -12.29 -7.41
CA ILE A 316 -6.32 -10.82 -7.45
C ILE A 316 -6.39 -10.30 -8.88
N LEU A 317 -5.64 -10.88 -9.82
CA LEU A 317 -5.65 -10.47 -11.23
C LEU A 317 -7.04 -10.66 -11.89
N ASP A 318 -7.75 -11.74 -11.55
CA ASP A 318 -9.12 -11.98 -12.01
C ASP A 318 -10.11 -10.96 -11.42
N GLY A 319 -9.87 -10.54 -10.18
CA GLY A 319 -10.56 -9.42 -9.53
C GLY A 319 -10.12 -8.03 -9.99
N LYS A 320 -9.35 -7.92 -11.09
CA LYS A 320 -8.80 -6.66 -11.63
C LYS A 320 -7.92 -5.89 -10.62
N GLY A 321 -7.23 -6.62 -9.74
CA GLY A 321 -6.22 -6.06 -8.85
C GLY A 321 -4.83 -6.10 -9.46
N TYR A 322 -3.93 -5.25 -8.96
CA TYR A 322 -2.52 -5.21 -9.34
C TYR A 322 -1.69 -6.10 -8.41
N LEU A 323 -0.63 -6.72 -8.94
CA LEU A 323 0.41 -7.38 -8.15
C LEU A 323 1.62 -6.45 -7.97
N LEU A 324 1.95 -5.68 -9.00
CA LEU A 324 3.02 -4.68 -9.02
C LEU A 324 2.53 -3.35 -9.62
N PRO A 325 2.96 -2.19 -9.09
CA PRO A 325 2.41 -0.87 -9.41
C PRO A 325 2.97 -0.26 -10.70
N TYR A 326 2.85 -0.97 -11.82
CA TYR A 326 3.32 -0.47 -13.11
C TYR A 326 2.45 0.67 -13.64
N LEU A 327 3.01 1.87 -13.70
CA LEU A 327 2.32 3.09 -14.13
C LEU A 327 2.02 3.10 -15.63
N ASP A 328 2.82 2.41 -16.43
CA ASP A 328 2.64 2.23 -17.88
C ASP A 328 1.79 1.01 -18.26
N VAL A 329 1.14 0.37 -17.27
CA VAL A 329 0.31 -0.82 -17.49
C VAL A 329 -1.03 -0.64 -16.78
N GLU A 330 -1.94 0.08 -17.41
CA GLU A 330 -3.31 0.32 -16.93
C GLU A 330 -4.15 -0.97 -16.96
N LEU A 331 -5.24 -1.00 -16.18
CA LEU A 331 -6.12 -2.18 -16.05
C LEU A 331 -6.75 -2.65 -17.37
N ASP A 332 -7.01 -1.72 -18.28
CA ASP A 332 -7.60 -1.97 -19.60
C ASP A 332 -6.56 -2.31 -20.66
N HIS A 333 -5.26 -2.27 -20.30
CA HIS A 333 -4.20 -2.67 -21.20
C HIS A 333 -4.40 -4.15 -21.63
N PRO A 334 -4.41 -4.47 -22.93
CA PRO A 334 -4.61 -5.84 -23.43
C PRO A 334 -3.66 -6.89 -22.84
N MET A 335 -2.47 -6.46 -22.40
CA MET A 335 -1.40 -7.31 -21.87
C MET A 335 -1.35 -7.31 -20.34
N PHE A 336 -2.28 -6.62 -19.65
CA PHE A 336 -2.24 -6.34 -18.22
C PHE A 336 -1.84 -7.57 -17.38
N LYS A 337 -2.58 -8.69 -17.52
CA LYS A 337 -2.30 -9.91 -16.74
C LYS A 337 -0.94 -10.52 -17.04
N SER A 338 -0.50 -10.51 -18.30
CA SER A 338 0.79 -11.09 -18.69
C SER A 338 1.95 -10.26 -18.13
N LEU A 339 1.87 -8.94 -18.21
CA LEU A 339 2.90 -8.04 -17.68
C LEU A 339 2.98 -8.12 -16.14
N GLN A 340 1.85 -8.19 -15.46
CA GLN A 340 1.79 -8.40 -14.00
C GLN A 340 2.41 -9.74 -13.58
N ARG A 341 2.09 -10.83 -14.29
CA ARG A 341 2.63 -12.17 -14.02
C ARG A 341 4.14 -12.22 -14.25
N ILE A 342 4.62 -11.76 -15.40
CA ILE A 342 6.06 -11.76 -15.71
C ILE A 342 6.84 -10.86 -14.76
N GLY A 343 6.33 -9.68 -14.44
CA GLY A 343 6.91 -8.82 -13.41
C GLY A 343 7.09 -9.54 -12.07
N SER A 344 6.06 -10.27 -11.65
CA SER A 344 6.03 -11.05 -10.42
C SER A 344 6.91 -12.32 -10.44
N THR A 345 7.50 -12.69 -11.57
CA THR A 345 8.54 -13.74 -11.61
C THR A 345 9.94 -13.17 -11.38
N GLY A 346 10.14 -11.88 -11.67
CA GLY A 346 11.45 -11.24 -11.69
C GLY A 346 12.25 -11.48 -12.97
N ILE A 347 11.67 -12.11 -13.99
CA ILE A 347 12.30 -12.26 -15.30
C ILE A 347 12.53 -10.89 -15.93
N LEU A 348 11.46 -10.08 -16.04
CA LEU A 348 11.55 -8.67 -16.42
C LEU A 348 11.22 -7.81 -15.20
N LYS A 349 12.23 -7.10 -14.72
CA LYS A 349 12.11 -6.21 -13.56
C LYS A 349 11.67 -4.82 -14.00
N GLY A 350 10.79 -4.21 -13.22
CA GLY A 350 10.44 -2.80 -13.38
C GLY A 350 11.48 -1.88 -12.76
N ILE A 351 11.32 -0.58 -12.96
CA ILE A 351 12.19 0.45 -12.38
C ILE A 351 11.34 1.37 -11.51
N GLY A 352 11.66 1.43 -10.22
CA GLY A 352 11.04 2.36 -9.27
C GLY A 352 11.65 3.75 -9.33
N LYS A 353 10.84 4.78 -9.13
CA LYS A 353 11.29 6.17 -8.98
C LYS A 353 10.40 6.91 -7.98
N SER A 354 10.99 7.72 -7.12
CA SER A 354 10.24 8.71 -6.34
C SER A 354 10.09 10.01 -7.15
N VAL A 355 8.86 10.49 -7.32
CA VAL A 355 8.54 11.74 -8.01
C VAL A 355 7.49 12.50 -7.21
N ASP A 356 7.94 13.47 -6.42
CA ASP A 356 7.09 14.27 -5.52
C ASP A 356 6.20 13.38 -4.63
N TRP A 357 4.88 13.54 -4.70
CA TRP A 357 3.90 12.70 -3.96
C TRP A 357 3.43 11.48 -4.76
N SER A 358 3.79 11.39 -6.05
CA SER A 358 3.46 10.25 -6.89
C SER A 358 4.69 9.36 -7.01
N ASN A 359 4.75 8.32 -6.20
CA ASN A 359 5.77 7.32 -6.43
C ASN A 359 5.42 6.54 -7.69
N GLN A 360 6.43 6.07 -8.39
CA GLN A 360 6.28 5.42 -9.70
C GLN A 360 7.03 4.10 -9.72
N MET A 361 6.49 3.16 -10.48
CA MET A 361 7.23 2.00 -10.97
C MET A 361 6.85 1.80 -12.43
N TRP A 362 7.85 1.56 -13.27
CA TRP A 362 7.68 1.45 -14.72
C TRP A 362 8.08 0.05 -15.18
N PHE A 363 7.21 -0.64 -15.91
CA PHE A 363 7.56 -1.88 -16.60
C PHE A 363 8.43 -1.60 -17.83
N ARG A 364 8.27 -0.40 -18.43
CA ARG A 364 8.81 0.04 -19.71
C ARG A 364 8.27 -0.78 -20.88
N ALA A 365 6.95 -0.98 -20.91
CA ALA A 365 6.24 -1.86 -21.84
C ALA A 365 6.63 -1.60 -23.31
N ASP A 366 6.64 -0.34 -23.74
CA ASP A 366 6.82 0.05 -25.15
C ASP A 366 8.28 0.36 -25.52
N THR A 367 9.24 0.00 -24.67
CA THR A 367 10.67 0.18 -24.99
C THR A 367 11.25 -1.09 -25.59
N LEU A 368 12.26 -0.94 -26.46
CA LEU A 368 13.04 -2.05 -27.00
C LEU A 368 13.67 -2.86 -25.85
N LEU A 369 13.56 -4.18 -25.94
CA LEU A 369 14.18 -5.09 -24.98
C LEU A 369 15.70 -5.09 -25.14
N LEU A 370 16.41 -4.93 -24.03
CA LEU A 370 17.86 -5.11 -23.99
C LEU A 370 18.21 -6.50 -23.47
N ALA A 371 19.25 -7.11 -24.04
CA ALA A 371 19.62 -8.48 -23.70
C ALA A 371 19.87 -8.70 -22.20
N ASN A 372 20.55 -7.76 -21.53
CA ASN A 372 20.81 -7.83 -20.08
C ASN A 372 19.56 -7.82 -19.20
N GLU A 373 18.41 -7.40 -19.70
CA GLU A 373 17.15 -7.40 -18.96
C GLU A 373 16.58 -8.82 -18.82
N LEU A 374 17.07 -9.79 -19.59
CA LEU A 374 16.66 -11.20 -19.53
C LEU A 374 17.47 -12.06 -18.54
N LYS A 375 18.39 -11.48 -17.77
CA LYS A 375 19.17 -12.21 -16.74
C LYS A 375 18.28 -12.93 -15.72
N GLY A 376 17.07 -12.41 -15.48
CA GLY A 376 16.09 -13.03 -14.58
C GLY A 376 15.57 -14.39 -15.07
N LEU A 377 15.70 -14.74 -16.36
CA LEU A 377 15.39 -16.08 -16.85
C LEU A 377 16.19 -17.16 -16.12
N GLY A 378 17.46 -16.89 -15.81
CA GLY A 378 18.31 -17.84 -15.08
C GLY A 378 17.95 -18.00 -13.60
N ASP A 379 17.11 -17.11 -13.04
CA ASP A 379 16.55 -17.30 -11.69
C ASP A 379 15.37 -18.29 -11.69
N VAL A 380 14.68 -18.43 -12.83
CA VAL A 380 13.50 -19.28 -13.02
C VAL A 380 13.87 -20.62 -13.66
N TYR A 381 14.81 -20.59 -14.61
CA TYR A 381 15.30 -21.71 -15.39
C TYR A 381 16.82 -21.84 -15.18
N PRO A 382 17.29 -22.61 -14.19
CA PRO A 382 18.71 -22.66 -13.81
C PRO A 382 19.67 -23.13 -14.92
N PHE A 383 19.17 -23.82 -15.95
CA PHE A 383 19.96 -24.23 -17.10
C PHE A 383 20.24 -23.10 -18.10
N VAL A 384 19.57 -21.94 -17.97
CA VAL A 384 19.80 -20.77 -18.82
C VAL A 384 21.04 -20.03 -18.32
N ASN A 385 22.09 -19.99 -19.14
CA ASN A 385 23.32 -19.30 -18.78
C ASN A 385 23.15 -17.78 -18.80
N LYS A 386 23.23 -17.15 -17.62
CA LYS A 386 23.10 -15.70 -17.44
C LYS A 386 24.15 -14.87 -18.19
N GLN A 387 25.31 -15.45 -18.51
CA GLN A 387 26.38 -14.78 -19.28
C GLN A 387 25.98 -14.50 -20.73
N VAL A 388 25.02 -15.25 -21.28
CA VAL A 388 24.50 -15.03 -22.64
C VAL A 388 23.82 -13.66 -22.77
N PHE A 389 23.40 -13.09 -21.65
CA PHE A 389 22.71 -11.81 -21.55
C PHE A 389 23.65 -10.67 -21.13
N GLU A 390 24.94 -10.74 -21.46
CA GLU A 390 25.87 -9.65 -21.22
C GLU A 390 25.81 -8.61 -22.35
N GLY A 391 25.43 -7.36 -22.01
CA GLY A 391 25.41 -6.22 -22.93
C GLY A 391 24.06 -5.52 -23.06
N ASN A 392 24.09 -4.31 -23.63
CA ASN A 392 22.91 -3.44 -23.85
C ASN A 392 22.41 -3.51 -25.31
N ASN A 393 22.64 -4.62 -26.00
CA ASN A 393 22.17 -4.79 -27.38
C ASN A 393 20.69 -5.16 -27.38
N THR A 394 19.97 -4.73 -28.42
CA THR A 394 18.57 -5.11 -28.64
C THR A 394 18.47 -6.54 -29.16
N ILE A 395 17.32 -7.18 -28.92
CA ILE A 395 17.03 -8.55 -29.38
C ILE A 395 15.97 -8.49 -30.48
N SER A 396 16.15 -9.25 -31.57
CA SER A 396 15.13 -9.39 -32.62
C SER A 396 14.00 -10.34 -32.20
N ILE A 397 12.82 -10.21 -32.80
CA ILE A 397 11.68 -11.13 -32.57
C ILE A 397 12.08 -12.57 -32.89
N GLN A 398 12.87 -12.79 -33.95
CA GLN A 398 13.43 -14.11 -34.25
C GLN A 398 14.22 -14.66 -33.07
N LYS A 399 15.17 -13.88 -32.54
CA LYS A 399 16.05 -14.37 -31.48
C LYS A 399 15.31 -14.59 -30.15
N ALA A 400 14.31 -13.75 -29.87
CA ALA A 400 13.42 -13.94 -28.74
C ALA A 400 12.61 -15.24 -28.86
N THR A 401 12.08 -15.52 -30.05
CA THR A 401 11.32 -16.74 -30.34
C THR A 401 12.18 -18.00 -30.19
N GLU A 402 13.40 -17.99 -30.76
CA GLU A 402 14.37 -19.08 -30.59
C GLU A 402 14.67 -19.34 -29.11
N LEU A 403 14.96 -18.29 -28.35
CA LEU A 403 15.27 -18.40 -26.92
C LEU A 403 14.10 -19.02 -26.12
N VAL A 404 12.88 -18.55 -26.37
CA VAL A 404 11.68 -19.10 -25.71
C VAL A 404 11.45 -20.55 -26.13
N GLY A 405 11.67 -20.88 -27.41
CA GLY A 405 11.57 -22.24 -27.93
C GLY A 405 12.57 -23.21 -27.29
N GLU A 406 13.84 -22.81 -27.13
CA GLU A 406 14.88 -23.62 -26.47
C GLU A 406 14.53 -23.91 -25.00
N ILE A 407 13.95 -22.93 -24.29
CA ILE A 407 13.48 -23.12 -22.92
C ILE A 407 12.26 -24.04 -22.89
N ALA A 408 11.30 -23.84 -23.80
CA ALA A 408 10.11 -24.67 -23.91
C ALA A 408 10.48 -26.15 -24.14
N GLU A 409 11.40 -26.43 -25.07
CA GLU A 409 11.89 -27.78 -25.34
C GLU A 409 12.48 -28.44 -24.09
N LYS A 410 13.33 -27.73 -23.34
CA LYS A 410 13.95 -28.24 -22.10
C LYS A 410 12.94 -28.46 -20.97
N GLU A 411 11.87 -27.68 -20.94
CA GLU A 411 10.77 -27.83 -19.99
C GLU A 411 9.71 -28.84 -20.46
N GLY A 412 9.90 -29.47 -21.62
CA GLY A 412 8.97 -30.45 -22.19
C GLY A 412 7.65 -29.84 -22.68
N ILE A 413 7.65 -28.55 -23.02
CA ILE A 413 6.50 -27.81 -23.53
C ILE A 413 6.49 -27.90 -25.06
N GLU A 414 5.40 -28.44 -25.61
CA GLU A 414 5.23 -28.58 -27.06
C GLU A 414 4.96 -27.21 -27.72
N MET A 415 5.85 -26.82 -28.64
CA MET A 415 5.71 -25.60 -29.44
C MET A 415 5.16 -25.93 -30.82
N LYS A 416 3.89 -25.58 -31.05
CA LYS A 416 3.25 -25.72 -32.36
C LYS A 416 3.78 -24.69 -33.35
N GLU A 417 3.89 -25.10 -34.61
CA GLU A 417 4.16 -24.17 -35.72
C GLU A 417 3.06 -23.10 -35.78
N GLY A 418 3.44 -21.83 -36.01
CA GLY A 418 2.51 -20.71 -36.03
C GLY A 418 2.09 -20.16 -34.65
N ARG A 419 2.63 -20.70 -33.54
CA ARG A 419 2.23 -20.29 -32.18
C ARG A 419 2.55 -18.83 -31.88
N VAL A 420 3.64 -18.29 -32.42
CA VAL A 420 4.03 -16.89 -32.19
C VAL A 420 3.09 -15.95 -32.91
N GLU A 421 2.73 -16.27 -34.15
CA GLU A 421 1.76 -15.55 -34.97
C GLU A 421 0.38 -15.55 -34.32
N GLU A 422 -0.07 -16.70 -33.79
CA GLU A 422 -1.32 -16.81 -33.03
C GLU A 422 -1.32 -15.87 -31.80
N ILE A 423 -0.20 -15.80 -31.09
CA ILE A 423 -0.05 -14.88 -29.95
C ILE A 423 -0.09 -13.42 -30.42
N TRP A 424 0.56 -13.12 -31.54
CA TRP A 424 0.56 -11.77 -32.13
C TRP A 424 -0.85 -11.30 -32.45
N ASP A 425 -1.63 -12.15 -33.13
CA ASP A 425 -3.02 -11.87 -33.49
C ASP A 425 -3.92 -11.76 -32.25
N LYS A 426 -3.77 -12.67 -31.28
CA LYS A 426 -4.58 -12.70 -30.04
C LYS A 426 -4.47 -11.40 -29.24
N PHE A 427 -3.28 -10.80 -29.19
CA PHE A 427 -3.02 -9.58 -28.44
C PHE A 427 -3.04 -8.31 -29.32
N ASP A 428 -3.44 -8.44 -30.58
CA ASP A 428 -3.47 -7.36 -31.59
C ASP A 428 -2.14 -6.60 -31.69
N LEU A 429 -1.02 -7.33 -31.58
CA LEU A 429 0.33 -6.77 -31.69
C LEU A 429 0.59 -6.36 -33.14
N LYS A 430 1.28 -5.22 -33.33
CA LYS A 430 1.53 -4.64 -34.66
C LYS A 430 2.91 -4.99 -35.18
N ASP A 431 3.12 -4.72 -36.47
CA ASP A 431 4.43 -4.78 -37.14
C ASP A 431 5.19 -6.08 -36.91
N PHE A 432 4.53 -7.23 -37.16
CA PHE A 432 5.17 -8.54 -37.08
C PHE A 432 6.21 -8.71 -38.19
N ASP A 433 7.48 -8.59 -37.82
CA ASP A 433 8.64 -8.88 -38.66
C ASP A 433 9.72 -9.51 -37.78
N MET A 434 10.14 -10.72 -38.13
CA MET A 434 11.15 -11.48 -37.39
C MET A 434 12.49 -10.75 -37.22
N ASN A 435 12.81 -9.81 -38.13
CA ASN A 435 14.04 -9.00 -38.06
C ASN A 435 13.89 -7.76 -37.19
N ARG A 436 12.67 -7.36 -36.83
CA ARG A 436 12.43 -6.20 -35.96
C ARG A 436 12.91 -6.51 -34.54
N ASN A 437 13.45 -5.49 -33.88
CA ASN A 437 13.75 -5.58 -32.45
C ASN A 437 12.46 -5.68 -31.62
N ILE A 438 12.42 -6.64 -30.71
CA ILE A 438 11.26 -6.92 -29.86
C ILE A 438 11.11 -5.87 -28.75
N LEU A 439 9.87 -5.52 -28.43
CA LEU A 439 9.54 -4.70 -27.26
C LEU A 439 9.55 -5.54 -25.98
N ARG A 440 9.72 -4.88 -24.83
CA ARG A 440 9.67 -5.57 -23.52
C ARG A 440 8.32 -6.23 -23.27
N SER A 441 7.22 -5.58 -23.63
CA SER A 441 5.86 -6.11 -23.47
C SER A 441 5.62 -7.35 -24.35
N GLU A 442 6.09 -7.33 -25.59
CA GLU A 442 6.03 -8.45 -26.53
C GLU A 442 6.81 -9.65 -26.00
N MET A 443 8.04 -9.45 -25.51
CA MET A 443 8.81 -10.53 -24.88
C MET A 443 8.12 -11.10 -23.65
N ALA A 444 7.53 -10.24 -22.81
CA ALA A 444 6.77 -10.67 -21.65
C ALA A 444 5.59 -11.56 -22.05
N ILE A 445 4.83 -11.20 -23.09
CA ILE A 445 3.75 -12.05 -23.62
C ILE A 445 4.31 -13.39 -24.09
N LEU A 446 5.37 -13.40 -24.89
CA LEU A 446 5.92 -14.66 -25.41
C LEU A 446 6.29 -15.60 -24.27
N ILE A 447 7.01 -15.10 -23.26
CA ILE A 447 7.36 -15.89 -22.07
C ILE A 447 6.10 -16.37 -21.34
N ASP A 448 5.13 -15.50 -21.10
CA ASP A 448 3.92 -15.80 -20.33
C ASP A 448 3.00 -16.81 -21.03
N GLN A 449 2.78 -16.64 -22.34
CA GLN A 449 1.81 -17.44 -23.11
C GLN A 449 2.38 -18.77 -23.61
N ILE A 450 3.70 -18.91 -23.64
CA ILE A 450 4.38 -20.14 -24.06
C ILE A 450 4.86 -20.93 -22.84
N LEU A 451 5.60 -20.28 -21.93
CA LEU A 451 6.26 -20.97 -20.82
C LEU A 451 5.42 -20.95 -19.53
N ASP A 452 4.54 -19.96 -19.38
CA ASP A 452 3.73 -19.69 -18.17
C ASP A 452 4.52 -19.89 -16.86
N PRO A 453 5.69 -19.24 -16.69
CA PRO A 453 6.54 -19.45 -15.53
C PRO A 453 5.84 -19.09 -14.23
N PHE A 454 4.90 -18.13 -14.28
CA PHE A 454 4.17 -17.66 -13.11
C PHE A 454 3.35 -18.78 -12.47
N ASN A 455 2.62 -19.56 -13.27
CA ASN A 455 1.81 -20.67 -12.77
C ASN A 455 2.62 -21.97 -12.60
N ASN A 456 3.58 -22.22 -13.48
CA ASN A 456 4.35 -23.47 -13.49
C ASN A 456 5.48 -23.52 -12.45
N LYS A 457 6.01 -22.36 -12.03
CA LYS A 457 7.09 -22.27 -11.03
C LYS A 457 6.55 -21.68 -9.72
N LYS A 458 6.31 -22.56 -8.76
CA LYS A 458 5.80 -22.20 -7.43
C LYS A 458 6.84 -21.42 -6.64
N VAL A 459 6.35 -20.51 -5.80
CA VAL A 459 7.16 -19.78 -4.82
C VAL A 459 6.65 -20.03 -3.42
N ASP A 460 7.55 -20.01 -2.44
CA ASP A 460 7.20 -20.00 -1.03
C ASP A 460 6.73 -18.60 -0.58
N ILE A 461 6.38 -18.47 0.70
CA ILE A 461 5.83 -17.22 1.26
C ILE A 461 6.83 -16.06 1.29
N ILE A 462 8.14 -16.35 1.17
CA ILE A 462 9.21 -15.34 1.10
C ILE A 462 9.71 -15.12 -0.35
N GLY A 463 9.06 -15.75 -1.34
CA GLY A 463 9.30 -15.57 -2.77
C GLY A 463 10.41 -16.44 -3.36
N GLN A 464 10.97 -17.39 -2.63
CA GLN A 464 11.95 -18.33 -3.18
C GLN A 464 11.23 -19.35 -4.06
N TYR A 465 11.85 -19.74 -5.17
CA TYR A 465 11.31 -20.82 -6.01
C TYR A 465 11.40 -22.15 -5.27
N ILE A 466 10.29 -22.88 -5.25
CA ILE A 466 10.23 -24.22 -4.68
C ILE A 466 10.76 -25.19 -5.75
N GLN A 467 11.80 -25.97 -5.40
CA GLN A 467 12.42 -26.96 -6.29
C GLN A 467 11.56 -28.21 -6.47
#